data_AF-A0A2V4TYA2-F1
#
_entry.id   AF-A0A2V4TYA2-F1
#
_cell.length_a   1.000
_cell.length_b   1.000
_cell.length_c   1.000
_cell.angle_alpha   90.00
_cell.angle_beta   90.00
_cell.angle_gamma   90.00
#
_symmetry.space_group_name_H-M   'P 1'
#
loop_
_entity.id
_entity.type
_entity.pdbx_description
1 polymer ?
#
loop_
_entity_poly.entity_id
_entity_poly.type
_entity_poly.pdbx_seq_one_letter_code
_entity_poly.pdbx_strand_id
1 'polypeptide(L)'
;MSEYLELALDKGGSLILVRTPGGKNEVYLGDPALLPEDWTHLGAIAEPVARAILDGTRSGLNELTIQAQNYRFVRLFAQAADVGAIVFVTA
;
A
#
# COMPACT_ATOMS: atom_id res chain seq x y z
N MET A 1 2.40 11.65 -1.51
CA MET A 1 2.54 10.32 -2.18
C MET A 1 3.46 9.41 -1.37
N SER A 2 4.64 9.92 -0.99
CA SER A 2 5.66 9.19 -0.22
C SER A 2 5.25 8.83 1.21
N GLU A 3 4.53 9.69 1.93
CA GLU A 3 4.31 9.54 3.38
C GLU A 3 3.64 8.21 3.79
N TYR A 4 2.62 7.73 3.08
CA TYR A 4 1.97 6.46 3.40
C TYR A 4 2.85 5.25 3.10
N LEU A 5 3.66 5.32 2.03
CA LEU A 5 4.58 4.25 1.65
C LEU A 5 5.77 4.21 2.61
N GLU A 6 6.34 5.36 2.92
CA GLU A 6 7.38 5.55 3.93
C GLU A 6 6.93 5.02 5.30
N LEU A 7 5.74 5.43 5.77
CA LEU A 7 5.18 4.97 7.04
C LEU A 7 5.02 3.44 7.12
N ALA A 8 4.66 2.80 6.02
CA ALA A 8 4.46 1.35 5.99
C ALA A 8 5.78 0.58 5.97
N LEU A 9 6.72 1.04 5.15
CA LEU A 9 8.03 0.42 5.02
C LEU A 9 8.88 0.60 6.28
N ASP A 10 8.76 1.73 6.97
CA ASP A 10 9.44 1.98 8.25
C ASP A 10 8.90 1.10 9.38
N LYS A 11 7.59 0.80 9.37
CA LYS A 11 6.96 -0.02 10.42
C LYS A 11 7.11 -1.53 10.19
N GLY A 12 7.73 -1.95 9.10
CA GLY A 12 7.98 -3.37 8.78
C GLY A 12 6.72 -4.18 8.49
N GLY A 13 5.59 -3.52 8.23
CA GLY A 13 4.33 -4.15 7.83
C GLY A 13 4.06 -3.98 6.33
N SER A 14 3.04 -4.67 5.81
CA SER A 14 2.61 -4.46 4.43
C SER A 14 1.63 -3.29 4.36
N LEU A 15 1.83 -2.38 3.41
CA LEU A 15 0.82 -1.38 3.07
C LEU A 15 -0.24 -2.06 2.21
N ILE A 16 -1.50 -1.94 2.60
CA ILE A 16 -2.62 -2.54 1.88
C ILE A 16 -3.56 -1.43 1.44
N LEU A 17 -3.71 -1.26 0.13
CA LEU A 17 -4.66 -0.33 -0.49
C LEU A 17 -5.90 -1.09 -0.94
N VAL A 18 -7.04 -0.74 -0.38
CA VAL A 18 -8.34 -1.32 -0.73
C VAL A 18 -9.19 -0.27 -1.43
N ARG A 19 -9.65 -0.58 -2.64
CA ARG A 19 -10.54 0.32 -3.38
C ARG A 19 -11.93 0.27 -2.76
N THR A 20 -12.48 1.42 -2.37
CA THR A 20 -13.85 1.50 -1.87
C THR A 20 -14.82 2.08 -2.91
N PRO A 21 -16.10 1.71 -2.86
CA PRO A 21 -17.15 2.38 -3.63
C PRO A 21 -17.20 3.86 -3.22
N GLY A 22 -16.93 4.78 -4.15
CA GLY A 22 -16.93 6.23 -3.88
C GLY A 22 -15.64 6.98 -4.22
N GLY A 23 -14.68 6.35 -4.90
CA GLY A 23 -13.49 7.05 -5.43
C GLY A 23 -12.43 7.35 -4.38
N LYS A 24 -12.46 6.64 -3.25
CA LYS A 24 -11.41 6.63 -2.23
C LYS A 24 -10.76 5.25 -2.19
N ASN A 25 -9.52 5.22 -1.69
CA ASN A 25 -8.81 3.99 -1.40
C ASN A 25 -8.45 4.02 0.07
N GLU A 26 -8.93 3.05 0.82
CA GLU A 26 -8.58 2.89 2.23
C GLU A 26 -7.19 2.30 2.33
N VAL A 27 -6.42 2.81 3.28
CA VAL A 27 -5.03 2.48 3.51
C VAL A 27 -4.91 1.77 4.85
N TYR A 28 -4.31 0.59 4.82
CA TYR A 28 -4.10 -0.24 6.01
C TYR A 28 -2.64 -0.66 6.14
N LEU A 29 -2.24 -0.94 7.36
CA LEU A 29 -0.98 -1.60 7.70
C LEU A 29 -1.28 -2.95 8.33
N GLY A 30 -0.69 -4.03 7.79
CA GLY A 30 -0.87 -5.37 8.33
C GLY A 30 -0.21 -6.45 7.50
N ASP A 31 -0.59 -7.69 7.76
CA ASP A 31 -0.25 -8.86 6.93
C ASP A 31 -1.44 -9.17 6.01
N PRO A 32 -1.29 -9.15 4.67
CA PRO A 32 -2.37 -9.45 3.74
C PRO A 32 -2.89 -10.90 3.85
N ALA A 33 -2.15 -11.81 4.51
CA ALA A 33 -2.61 -13.17 4.78
C ALA A 33 -3.56 -13.28 5.98
N LEU A 34 -3.64 -12.23 6.81
CA LEU A 34 -4.58 -12.15 7.93
C LEU A 34 -5.91 -11.51 7.51
N LEU A 35 -6.89 -11.54 8.42
CA LEU A 35 -8.20 -10.95 8.18
C LEU A 35 -8.13 -9.42 8.22
N PRO A 36 -8.99 -8.70 7.47
CA PRO A 36 -8.97 -7.23 7.49
C PRO A 36 -9.23 -6.59 8.87
N GLU A 37 -9.86 -7.32 9.79
CA GLU A 37 -10.06 -6.89 11.17
C GLU A 37 -8.76 -6.80 11.98
N ASP A 38 -7.72 -7.54 11.58
CA ASP A 38 -6.39 -7.50 12.18
C ASP A 38 -5.52 -6.36 11.62
N TRP A 39 -5.99 -5.68 10.59
CA TRP A 39 -5.24 -4.61 9.95
C TRP A 39 -5.47 -3.27 10.64
N THR A 40 -4.39 -2.51 10.80
CA THR A 40 -4.47 -1.16 11.33
C THR A 40 -4.88 -0.19 10.23
N HIS A 41 -6.05 0.44 10.37
CA HIS A 41 -6.48 1.51 9.48
C HIS A 41 -5.58 2.75 9.63
N LEU A 42 -4.97 3.20 8.54
CA LEU A 42 -4.12 4.38 8.51
C LEU A 42 -4.84 5.62 7.96
N GLY A 43 -5.97 5.43 7.27
CA GLY A 43 -6.76 6.50 6.67
C GLY A 43 -7.21 6.18 5.24
N ALA A 44 -7.66 7.21 4.52
CA ALA A 44 -8.11 7.09 3.14
C ALA A 44 -7.38 8.08 2.24
N ILE A 45 -7.00 7.64 1.04
CA ILE A 45 -6.42 8.48 -0.01
C ILE A 45 -7.39 8.64 -1.18
N ALA A 46 -7.42 9.83 -1.77
CA ALA A 46 -8.22 10.10 -2.96
C ALA A 46 -7.70 9.29 -4.16
N GLU A 47 -8.60 8.92 -5.08
CA GLU A 47 -8.26 8.16 -6.29
C GLU A 47 -7.06 8.73 -7.08
N PRO A 48 -6.94 10.06 -7.32
CA PRO A 48 -5.79 10.59 -8.05
C PRO A 48 -4.45 10.31 -7.37
N VAL A 49 -4.43 10.29 -6.02
CA VAL A 49 -3.22 9.98 -5.25
C VAL A 49 -2.88 8.49 -5.37
N ALA A 50 -3.87 7.62 -5.22
CA ALA A 50 -3.67 6.18 -5.41
C ALA A 50 -3.18 5.88 -6.83
N ARG A 51 -3.76 6.53 -7.84
CA ARG A 51 -3.34 6.38 -9.24
C ARG A 51 -1.90 6.84 -9.46
N ALA A 52 -1.49 7.98 -8.90
CA ALA A 52 -0.11 8.43 -8.98
C ALA A 52 0.88 7.42 -8.36
N ILE A 53 0.52 6.76 -7.24
CA ILE A 53 1.33 5.68 -6.66
C ILE A 53 1.43 4.49 -7.64
N LEU A 54 0.33 4.12 -8.28
CA LEU A 54 0.30 3.00 -9.22
C LEU A 54 1.05 3.31 -10.52
N ASP A 55 0.99 4.54 -11.01
CA ASP A 55 1.71 4.97 -12.20
C ASP A 55 3.23 5.13 -11.91
N GLY A 56 3.58 5.51 -10.67
CA GLY A 56 4.96 5.64 -10.21
C GLY A 56 5.63 4.35 -9.74
N THR A 57 4.90 3.23 -9.71
CA THR A 57 5.42 1.92 -9.30
C THR A 57 5.06 0.85 -10.34
N ARG A 58 5.77 -0.27 -10.32
CA ARG A 58 5.49 -1.44 -11.17
C ARG A 58 5.11 -2.64 -10.33
N SER A 59 4.46 -3.63 -10.94
CA SER A 59 4.24 -4.92 -10.27
C SER A 59 5.57 -5.64 -10.10
N GLY A 60 5.76 -6.32 -8.97
CA GLY A 60 7.05 -6.90 -8.58
C GLY A 60 7.95 -5.93 -7.84
N LEU A 61 9.27 -6.09 -7.98
CA LEU A 61 10.27 -5.32 -7.23
C LEU A 61 10.36 -3.87 -7.70
N ASN A 62 10.28 -2.94 -6.75
CA ASN A 62 10.46 -1.51 -6.90
C ASN A 62 11.60 -1.03 -5.99
N GLU A 63 12.23 0.06 -6.42
CA GLU A 63 13.18 0.83 -5.63
C GLU A 63 12.84 2.30 -5.78
N LEU A 64 12.76 3.02 -4.67
CA LEU A 64 12.37 4.42 -4.67
C LEU A 64 13.14 5.17 -3.58
N THR A 65 13.70 6.33 -3.92
CA THR A 65 14.38 7.21 -2.97
C THR A 65 13.42 8.28 -2.46
N ILE A 66 13.21 8.34 -1.14
CA ILE A 66 12.40 9.37 -0.46
C ILE A 66 13.29 10.00 0.60
N GLN A 67 13.42 11.33 0.62
CA GLN A 67 14.20 12.05 1.63
C GLN A 67 15.64 11.49 1.82
N ALA A 68 16.29 11.10 0.72
CA ALA A 68 17.61 10.45 0.69
C ALA A 68 17.68 9.01 1.27
N GLN A 69 16.56 8.46 1.73
CA GLN A 69 16.43 7.05 2.10
C GLN A 69 15.97 6.23 0.90
N ASN A 70 16.67 5.11 0.65
CA ASN A 70 16.28 4.15 -0.38
C ASN A 70 15.33 3.10 0.20
N TYR A 71 14.19 2.94 -0.46
CA TYR A 71 13.17 1.98 -0.11
C TYR A 71 13.07 0.91 -1.19
N ARG A 72 13.12 -0.36 -0.78
CA ARG A 72 12.93 -1.51 -1.66
C ARG A 72 11.69 -2.27 -1.23
N PHE A 73 10.79 -2.50 -2.17
CA PHE A 73 9.51 -3.14 -1.88
C PHE A 73 8.96 -3.89 -3.10
N VAL A 74 8.11 -4.88 -2.85
CA VAL A 74 7.35 -5.58 -3.88
C VAL A 74 5.93 -5.03 -3.89
N ARG A 75 5.43 -4.67 -5.08
CA ARG A 75 4.01 -4.38 -5.31
C ARG A 75 3.32 -5.60 -5.92
N LEU A 76 2.26 -6.07 -5.29
CA LEU A 76 1.47 -7.20 -5.78
C LEU A 76 -0.03 -6.92 -5.64
N PHE A 77 -0.82 -7.61 -6.46
CA PHE A 77 -2.27 -7.65 -6.31
C PHE A 77 -2.61 -8.82 -5.39
N ALA A 78 -3.43 -8.56 -4.39
CA ALA A 78 -3.97 -9.57 -3.48
C ALA A 78 -5.49 -9.48 -3.46
N GLN A 79 -6.14 -10.54 -2.99
CA GLN A 79 -7.55 -10.51 -2.62
C GLN A 79 -7.62 -10.59 -1.11
N ALA A 80 -8.34 -9.67 -0.49
CA ALA A 80 -8.53 -9.64 0.94
C ALA A 80 -10.00 -9.46 1.28
N ALA A 81 -10.55 -10.42 2.01
CA ALA A 81 -11.99 -10.52 2.31
C ALA A 81 -12.87 -10.21 1.09
N ASP A 82 -12.60 -10.87 -0.03
CA ASP A 82 -13.30 -10.73 -1.29
C ASP A 82 -13.18 -9.36 -1.99
N VAL A 83 -12.38 -8.45 -1.45
CA VAL A 83 -12.06 -7.16 -2.08
C VAL A 83 -10.67 -7.21 -2.68
N GLY A 84 -10.54 -6.73 -3.92
CA GLY A 84 -9.23 -6.57 -4.57
C GLY A 84 -8.39 -5.53 -3.83
N ALA A 85 -7.17 -5.91 -3.47
CA ALA A 85 -6.22 -5.09 -2.75
C ALA A 85 -4.89 -4.97 -3.50
N ILE A 86 -4.22 -3.84 -3.33
CA ILE A 86 -2.85 -3.63 -3.81
C ILE A 86 -1.96 -3.60 -2.59
N VAL A 87 -0.97 -4.48 -2.56
CA VAL A 87 -0.10 -4.67 -1.40
C VAL A 87 1.31 -4.24 -1.74
N PHE A 88 1.93 -3.49 -0.83
CA PHE A 88 3.34 -3.13 -0.86
C PHE A 88 4.02 -3.77 0.35
N VAL A 89 5.01 -4.61 0.09
CA VAL A 89 5.75 -5.35 1.13
C VAL A 89 7.23 -5.02 1.03
N THR A 90 7.90 -4.79 2.15
CA THR A 90 9.37 -4.61 2.19
C THR A 90 10.07 -5.80 1.53
N ALA A 91 11.06 -5.52 0.68
CA ALA A 91 11.84 -6.53 -0.06
C ALA A 91 13.20 -6.83 0.60
#